data_AF-A0A9P9DWI5-F1
#
_entry.id   AF-A0A9P9DWI5-F1
#
_cell.length_a   1.000
_cell.length_b   1.000
_cell.length_c   1.000
_cell.angle_alpha   90.00
_cell.angle_beta   90.00
_cell.angle_gamma   90.00
#
_symmetry.space_group_name_H-M   'P 1'
#
loop_
_entity.id
_entity.type
_entity.pdbx_description
1 polymer ?
#
loop_
_entity_poly.entity_id
_entity_poly.type
_entity_poly.pdbx_seq_one_letter_code
_entity_poly.pdbx_strand_id
1 'polypeptide(L)'
;MINQGFKSDFTNTSHLAPLVDYLGFCTWNALEPELTSENVLEAVQILRKYGVKISTLLIDDNWQTLGGTAMGDGHHDYRGFADFKANEGFPSGFKGLTSSVKADNPFTTDMGVWHGLMGYWGTLEKEGWVVDNYETVDVDGKMYYAVPAKLKSISASDLNRFCDEFYAYLSFCGISFVKTDV
;
A
#
# COMPACT_ATOMS: atom_id res chain seq x y z
N MET A 1 20.88 14.93 -13.98
CA MET A 1 21.60 13.67 -14.21
C MET A 1 21.27 12.68 -13.11
N ILE A 2 20.78 11.50 -13.50
CA ILE A 2 20.51 10.35 -12.63
C ILE A 2 21.84 9.62 -12.44
N ASN A 3 22.14 9.20 -11.21
CA ASN A 3 23.39 8.52 -10.90
C ASN A 3 23.39 7.14 -11.58
N GLN A 4 24.29 6.91 -12.54
CA GLN A 4 24.35 5.66 -13.30
C GLN A 4 25.01 4.51 -12.53
N GLY A 5 25.54 4.76 -11.33
CA GLY A 5 26.25 3.75 -10.53
C GLY A 5 25.37 2.59 -10.00
N PHE A 6 24.04 2.64 -10.18
CA PHE A 6 23.11 1.60 -9.74
C PHE A 6 22.49 0.80 -10.89
N LYS A 7 22.79 1.12 -12.16
CA LYS A 7 22.23 0.39 -13.30
C LYS A 7 22.78 -1.03 -13.36
N SER A 8 21.89 -2.01 -13.33
CA SER A 8 22.22 -3.41 -13.60
C SER A 8 22.41 -3.65 -15.10
N ASP A 9 23.25 -4.63 -15.46
CA ASP A 9 23.54 -5.01 -16.84
C ASP A 9 22.41 -5.85 -17.50
N PHE A 10 21.20 -5.89 -16.91
CA PHE A 10 20.11 -6.70 -17.43
C PHE A 10 19.53 -6.12 -18.72
N THR A 11 19.62 -6.89 -19.80
CA THR A 11 19.11 -6.55 -21.12
C THR A 11 17.57 -6.51 -21.12
N ASN A 12 17.03 -5.33 -21.45
CA ASN A 12 15.67 -5.10 -21.95
C ASN A 12 14.47 -5.12 -20.98
N THR A 13 14.64 -4.67 -19.73
CA THR A 13 13.52 -4.43 -18.78
C THR A 13 13.31 -2.93 -18.49
N SER A 14 13.17 -2.11 -19.53
CA SER A 14 13.12 -0.64 -19.40
C SER A 14 12.01 -0.15 -18.46
N HIS A 15 10.89 -0.86 -18.37
CA HIS A 15 9.77 -0.50 -17.48
C HIS A 15 9.99 -0.91 -16.02
N LEU A 16 10.87 -1.87 -15.74
CA LEU A 16 11.23 -2.28 -14.37
C LEU A 16 12.44 -1.52 -13.84
N ALA A 17 13.19 -0.82 -14.70
CA ALA A 17 14.38 -0.09 -14.31
C ALA A 17 14.17 0.79 -13.05
N PRO A 18 13.06 1.54 -12.89
CA PRO A 18 12.77 2.28 -11.64
C PRO A 18 12.85 1.44 -10.36
N LEU A 19 12.44 0.16 -10.42
CA LEU A 19 12.39 -0.77 -9.30
C LEU A 19 13.71 -1.52 -9.07
N VAL A 20 14.50 -1.78 -10.13
CA VAL A 20 15.68 -2.67 -10.04
C VAL A 20 17.02 -1.95 -10.15
N ASP A 21 17.06 -0.78 -10.78
CA ASP A 21 18.30 -0.07 -11.15
C ASP A 21 18.53 1.22 -10.36
N TYR A 22 17.61 1.59 -9.48
CA TYR A 22 17.63 2.87 -8.78
C TYR A 22 17.18 2.72 -7.33
N LEU A 23 17.58 3.70 -6.52
CA LEU A 23 17.27 3.70 -5.10
C LEU A 23 15.76 3.91 -4.88
N GLY A 24 15.16 2.99 -4.11
CA GLY A 24 13.80 3.13 -3.59
C GLY A 24 13.76 3.55 -2.12
N PHE A 25 12.62 4.08 -1.70
CA PHE A 25 12.32 4.38 -0.30
C PHE A 25 11.02 3.70 0.11
N CYS A 26 11.05 2.99 1.24
CA CYS A 26 9.92 2.33 1.87
C CYS A 26 9.63 3.00 3.20
N THR A 27 8.36 3.30 3.48
CA THR A 27 7.97 4.08 4.67
C THR A 27 8.07 3.30 5.98
N TRP A 28 8.01 1.95 5.97
CA TRP A 28 7.87 1.13 7.18
C TRP A 28 8.88 1.47 8.28
N ASN A 29 10.18 1.29 8.04
CA ASN A 29 11.22 1.55 9.06
C ASN A 29 11.52 3.04 9.28
N ALA A 30 10.97 3.93 8.45
CA ALA A 30 11.30 5.35 8.49
C ALA A 30 10.23 6.17 9.21
N LEU A 31 8.96 5.79 9.05
CA LEU A 31 7.80 6.53 9.56
C LEU A 31 7.02 5.71 10.58
N GLU A 32 7.08 4.37 10.52
CA GLU A 32 6.34 3.44 11.37
C GLU A 32 4.82 3.82 11.43
N PRO A 33 3.93 3.14 12.17
CA PRO A 33 2.58 2.85 11.66
C PRO A 33 1.66 4.08 11.50
N GLU A 34 1.98 5.24 12.10
CA GLU A 34 1.18 6.46 11.99
C GLU A 34 1.47 7.19 10.67
N LEU A 35 1.06 6.60 9.55
CA LEU A 35 1.34 7.12 8.22
C LEU A 35 0.33 8.21 7.83
N THR A 36 0.82 9.39 7.42
CA THR A 36 -0.03 10.46 6.94
C THR A 36 0.51 11.06 5.65
N SER A 37 -0.33 11.77 4.92
CA SER A 37 0.11 12.48 3.72
C SER A 37 1.21 13.49 4.01
N GLU A 38 1.16 14.14 5.19
CA GLU A 38 2.13 15.14 5.62
C GLU A 38 3.51 14.51 5.88
N ASN A 39 3.57 13.43 6.67
CA ASN A 39 4.87 12.83 7.03
C ASN A 39 5.55 12.14 5.84
N VAL A 40 4.78 11.58 4.90
CA VAL A 40 5.31 11.05 3.64
C VAL A 40 5.92 12.18 2.80
N LEU A 41 5.21 13.29 2.64
CA LEU A 41 5.71 14.44 1.86
C LEU A 41 6.95 15.05 2.52
N GLU A 42 6.96 15.19 3.85
CA GLU A 42 8.12 15.66 4.60
C GLU A 42 9.34 14.75 4.39
N ALA A 43 9.17 13.43 4.49
CA ALA A 43 10.26 12.47 4.28
C ALA A 43 10.87 12.59 2.88
N VAL A 44 10.04 12.66 1.84
CA VAL A 44 10.49 12.84 0.45
C VAL A 44 11.21 14.17 0.27
N GLN A 45 10.72 15.25 0.90
CA GLN A 45 11.37 16.57 0.86
C GLN A 45 12.74 16.55 1.56
N ILE A 46 12.87 15.85 2.69
CA ILE A 46 14.14 15.68 3.41
C ILE A 46 15.15 14.96 2.51
N LEU A 47 14.78 13.81 1.92
CA LEU A 47 15.65 13.07 0.99
C LEU A 47 16.13 13.97 -0.15
N ARG A 48 15.21 14.71 -0.77
CA ARG A 48 15.53 15.67 -1.85
C ARG A 48 16.48 16.77 -1.38
N LYS A 49 16.24 17.36 -0.21
CA LYS A 49 17.07 18.42 0.40
C LYS A 49 18.52 17.98 0.58
N TYR A 50 18.74 16.72 0.95
CA TYR A 50 20.08 16.13 1.11
C TYR A 50 20.65 15.51 -0.18
N GLY A 51 19.99 15.72 -1.32
CA GLY A 51 20.47 15.24 -2.62
C GLY A 51 20.26 13.74 -2.86
N VAL A 52 19.51 13.05 -2.00
CA VAL A 52 19.13 11.65 -2.18
C VAL A 52 17.99 11.59 -3.18
N LYS A 53 18.24 10.98 -4.33
CA LYS A 53 17.25 10.82 -5.39
C LYS A 53 16.69 9.41 -5.36
N ILE A 54 15.40 9.32 -5.09
CA ILE A 54 14.66 8.06 -5.11
C ILE A 54 13.83 7.99 -6.39
N SER A 55 13.89 6.85 -7.09
CA SER A 55 13.04 6.56 -8.25
C SER A 55 11.67 6.05 -7.82
N THR A 56 11.65 5.27 -6.74
CA THR A 56 10.47 4.57 -6.25
C THR A 56 10.16 4.96 -4.81
N LEU A 57 8.88 5.14 -4.54
CA LEU A 57 8.34 5.35 -3.20
C LEU A 57 7.32 4.26 -2.91
N LEU A 58 7.63 3.36 -1.98
CA LEU A 58 6.71 2.37 -1.44
C LEU A 58 6.07 2.93 -0.17
N ILE A 59 4.78 3.20 -0.25
CA ILE A 59 3.93 3.48 0.90
C ILE A 59 3.58 2.13 1.51
N ASP A 60 4.29 1.78 2.58
CA ASP A 60 4.08 0.54 3.31
C ASP A 60 2.81 0.64 4.18
N ASP A 61 2.64 -0.35 5.05
CA ASP A 61 1.46 -0.60 5.86
C ASP A 61 0.76 0.63 6.51
N ASN A 62 -0.54 0.49 6.74
CA ASN A 62 -1.48 1.38 7.43
C ASN A 62 -1.91 2.63 6.65
N TRP A 63 -1.99 2.53 5.31
CA TRP A 63 -2.57 3.59 4.47
C TRP A 63 -4.06 3.37 4.15
N GLN A 64 -4.53 2.13 4.18
CA GLN A 64 -5.88 1.71 3.80
C GLN A 64 -6.92 2.15 4.84
N THR A 65 -8.18 2.24 4.42
CA THR A 65 -9.31 2.28 5.36
C THR A 65 -9.50 0.90 5.99
N LEU A 66 -9.34 0.85 7.30
CA LEU A 66 -9.37 -0.37 8.09
C LEU A 66 -10.47 -0.29 9.15
N GLY A 67 -11.10 -1.42 9.46
CA GLY A 67 -12.06 -1.48 10.56
C GLY A 67 -11.39 -1.35 11.93
N GLY A 68 -12.19 -0.99 12.93
CA GLY A 68 -11.73 -0.96 14.32
C GLY A 68 -11.65 -2.37 14.92
N THR A 69 -10.83 -2.54 15.95
CA THR A 69 -10.76 -3.82 16.69
C THR A 69 -11.26 -3.66 18.11
N ALA A 70 -11.76 -4.74 18.72
CA ALA A 70 -12.09 -4.75 20.15
C ALA A 70 -10.85 -4.55 21.05
N MET A 71 -9.64 -4.65 20.49
CA MET A 71 -8.38 -4.38 21.17
C MET A 71 -7.94 -2.91 21.04
N GLY A 72 -8.63 -2.11 20.23
CA GLY A 72 -8.29 -0.72 19.90
C GLY A 72 -7.42 -0.59 18.65
N ASP A 73 -7.26 0.65 18.17
CA ASP A 73 -6.63 0.95 16.88
C ASP A 73 -5.10 0.77 16.88
N GLY A 74 -4.48 0.75 18.07
CA GLY A 74 -3.04 0.44 18.23
C GLY A 74 -2.67 -1.00 17.88
N HIS A 75 -3.65 -1.88 17.67
CA HIS A 75 -3.46 -3.25 17.21
C HIS A 75 -3.80 -3.38 15.72
N HIS A 76 -3.09 -2.63 14.87
CA HIS A 76 -3.28 -2.65 13.43
C HIS A 76 -3.23 -4.08 12.86
N ASP A 77 -2.36 -4.95 13.35
CA ASP A 77 -2.24 -6.38 12.99
C ASP A 77 -3.55 -7.21 13.05
N TYR A 78 -4.60 -6.71 13.70
CA TYR A 78 -5.90 -7.38 13.81
C TYR A 78 -7.01 -6.72 13.01
N ARG A 79 -6.74 -5.59 12.37
CA ARG A 79 -7.74 -4.81 11.63
C ARG A 79 -8.08 -5.49 10.31
N GLY A 80 -9.33 -5.40 9.89
CA GLY A 80 -9.76 -5.88 8.60
C GLY A 80 -9.74 -4.78 7.54
N PHE A 81 -9.52 -5.15 6.29
CA PHE A 81 -9.65 -4.26 5.15
C PHE A 81 -11.13 -3.92 4.90
N ALA A 82 -11.47 -2.62 4.90
CA ALA A 82 -12.87 -2.17 4.90
C ALA A 82 -13.28 -1.37 3.65
N ASP A 83 -12.37 -0.59 3.04
CA ASP A 83 -12.61 0.18 1.80
C ASP A 83 -11.28 0.27 1.03
N PHE A 84 -11.35 0.32 -0.31
CA PHE A 84 -10.19 0.57 -1.19
C PHE A 84 -9.52 1.91 -0.92
N LYS A 85 -10.28 2.88 -0.40
CA LYS A 85 -9.79 4.23 -0.13
C LYS A 85 -8.78 4.26 0.99
N ALA A 86 -7.90 5.27 0.92
CA ALA A 86 -7.00 5.59 2.00
C ALA A 86 -7.76 6.14 3.23
N ASN A 87 -7.21 5.91 4.42
CA ASN A 87 -7.78 6.36 5.69
C ASN A 87 -7.64 7.89 5.91
N GLU A 88 -8.07 8.35 7.08
CA GLU A 88 -8.07 9.75 7.51
C GLU A 88 -6.69 10.41 7.53
N GLY A 89 -5.59 9.64 7.57
CA GLY A 89 -4.23 10.14 7.39
C GLY A 89 -3.98 10.71 5.98
N PHE A 90 -4.87 10.45 5.03
CA PHE A 90 -4.79 10.91 3.64
C PHE A 90 -6.05 11.70 3.26
N PRO A 91 -6.24 12.92 3.77
CA PRO A 91 -7.49 13.69 3.61
C PRO A 91 -7.85 14.03 2.16
N SER A 92 -6.86 14.06 1.25
CA SER A 92 -7.07 14.23 -0.20
C SER A 92 -7.16 12.89 -0.95
N GLY A 93 -7.26 11.79 -0.23
CA GLY A 93 -7.12 10.44 -0.73
C GLY A 93 -5.74 10.14 -1.30
N PHE A 94 -5.56 8.91 -1.73
CA PHE A 94 -4.27 8.44 -2.21
C PHE A 94 -3.81 9.11 -3.51
N LYS A 95 -4.77 9.48 -4.37
CA LYS A 95 -4.51 10.25 -5.59
C LYS A 95 -3.96 11.66 -5.30
N GLY A 96 -4.40 12.28 -4.21
CA GLY A 96 -3.87 13.56 -3.77
C GLY A 96 -2.39 13.44 -3.40
N LEU A 97 -2.05 12.43 -2.59
CA LEU A 97 -0.67 12.15 -2.20
C LEU A 97 0.25 11.93 -3.41
N THR A 98 -0.12 11.02 -4.32
CA THR A 98 0.71 10.68 -5.47
C THR A 98 0.93 11.88 -6.40
N SER A 99 -0.10 12.73 -6.55
CA SER A 99 0.00 13.96 -7.34
C SER A 99 0.97 14.95 -6.71
N SER A 100 0.91 15.15 -5.39
CA SER A 100 1.81 16.03 -4.66
C SER A 100 3.27 15.53 -4.71
N VAL A 101 3.50 14.23 -4.49
CA VAL A 101 4.84 13.64 -4.58
C VAL A 101 5.44 13.84 -5.98
N LYS A 102 4.66 13.59 -7.05
CA LYS A 102 5.13 13.77 -8.43
C LYS A 102 5.43 15.23 -8.78
N ALA A 103 4.64 16.17 -8.27
CA ALA A 103 4.85 17.59 -8.47
C ALA A 103 6.13 18.08 -7.75
N ASP A 104 6.35 17.62 -6.52
CA ASP A 104 7.43 18.10 -5.66
C ASP A 104 8.73 17.30 -5.80
N ASN A 105 8.68 16.08 -6.35
CA ASN A 105 9.85 15.24 -6.51
C ASN A 105 9.86 14.52 -7.87
N PRO A 106 10.24 15.22 -8.97
CA PRO A 106 10.18 14.67 -10.33
C PRO A 106 11.13 13.49 -10.59
N PHE A 107 12.00 13.14 -9.64
CA PHE A 107 12.82 11.92 -9.72
C PHE A 107 12.05 10.67 -9.29
N THR A 108 11.00 10.80 -8.46
CA THR A 108 10.12 9.69 -8.10
C THR A 108 9.14 9.44 -9.24
N THR A 109 9.48 8.47 -10.09
CA THR A 109 8.66 8.09 -11.24
C THR A 109 7.57 7.10 -10.85
N ASP A 110 7.86 6.26 -9.86
CA ASP A 110 7.04 5.11 -9.50
C ASP A 110 6.66 5.14 -8.04
N MET A 111 5.39 4.80 -7.79
CA MET A 111 4.83 4.77 -6.45
C MET A 111 4.08 3.47 -6.27
N GLY A 112 4.33 2.83 -5.13
CA GLY A 112 3.76 1.55 -4.78
C GLY A 112 3.05 1.59 -3.44
N VAL A 113 2.20 0.61 -3.23
CA VAL A 113 1.57 0.36 -1.92
C VAL A 113 1.84 -1.04 -1.43
N TRP A 114 1.84 -1.21 -0.12
CA TRP A 114 1.71 -2.53 0.49
C TRP A 114 0.24 -2.91 0.69
N HIS A 115 -0.09 -4.20 0.54
CA HIS A 115 -1.32 -4.77 1.08
C HIS A 115 -1.13 -6.25 1.43
N GLY A 116 -1.97 -6.79 2.32
CA GLY A 116 -2.00 -8.22 2.59
C GLY A 116 -2.68 -9.00 1.46
N LEU A 117 -2.28 -10.26 1.24
CA LEU A 117 -2.86 -11.12 0.21
C LEU A 117 -4.39 -11.27 0.35
N MET A 118 -4.89 -11.29 1.59
CA MET A 118 -6.32 -11.41 1.91
C MET A 118 -6.95 -10.07 2.34
N GLY A 119 -6.40 -8.94 1.88
CA GLY A 119 -6.83 -7.59 2.24
C GLY A 119 -5.83 -6.91 3.16
N TYR A 120 -5.93 -7.20 4.46
CA TYR A 120 -5.02 -6.71 5.50
C TYR A 120 -4.61 -7.85 6.46
N TRP A 121 -3.83 -7.56 7.50
CA TRP A 121 -3.40 -8.56 8.49
C TRP A 121 -4.57 -9.34 9.12
N GLY A 122 -5.68 -8.65 9.43
CA GLY A 122 -6.92 -9.24 9.90
C GLY A 122 -7.86 -9.73 8.80
N THR A 123 -7.39 -9.87 7.56
CA THR A 123 -8.16 -10.18 6.34
C THR A 123 -9.15 -9.08 5.96
N LEU A 124 -10.43 -9.41 5.73
CA LEU A 124 -11.49 -8.43 5.51
C LEU A 124 -12.17 -8.04 6.82
N GLU A 125 -12.60 -6.79 6.91
CA GLU A 125 -13.42 -6.35 8.03
C GLU A 125 -14.79 -7.04 8.00
N LYS A 126 -15.45 -7.18 9.15
CA LYS A 126 -16.79 -7.78 9.22
C LYS A 126 -17.88 -6.89 8.63
N GLU A 127 -17.65 -5.58 8.66
CA GLU A 127 -18.54 -4.52 8.19
C GLU A 127 -17.73 -3.51 7.37
N GLY A 128 -18.37 -2.88 6.38
CA GLY A 128 -17.72 -1.85 5.56
C GLY A 128 -17.99 -2.04 4.08
N TRP A 129 -17.48 -1.08 3.29
CA TRP A 129 -17.80 -0.99 1.87
C TRP A 129 -17.43 -2.26 1.10
N VAL A 130 -16.29 -2.90 1.41
CA VAL A 130 -15.88 -4.14 0.74
C VAL A 130 -16.92 -5.26 0.95
N VAL A 131 -17.35 -5.53 2.17
CA VAL A 131 -18.30 -6.64 2.42
C VAL A 131 -19.71 -6.33 1.93
N ASP A 132 -20.06 -5.05 1.78
CA ASP A 132 -21.34 -4.61 1.22
C ASP A 132 -21.40 -4.73 -0.31
N ASN A 133 -20.23 -4.73 -0.98
CA ASN A 133 -20.13 -4.66 -2.43
C ASN A 133 -19.57 -5.93 -3.08
N TYR A 134 -19.06 -6.89 -2.30
CA TYR A 134 -18.52 -8.15 -2.81
C TYR A 134 -19.06 -9.35 -2.04
N GLU A 135 -19.23 -10.47 -2.74
CA GLU A 135 -19.60 -11.73 -2.10
C GLU A 135 -18.42 -12.24 -1.26
N THR A 136 -18.67 -12.47 0.04
CA THR A 136 -17.66 -12.94 1.00
C THR A 136 -18.01 -14.29 1.60
N VAL A 137 -16.98 -15.00 2.07
CA VAL A 137 -17.09 -16.28 2.76
C VAL A 137 -16.28 -16.25 4.04
N ASP A 138 -16.73 -17.01 5.03
CA ASP A 138 -15.95 -17.25 6.24
C ASP A 138 -15.11 -18.52 6.05
N VAL A 139 -13.80 -18.41 6.25
CA VAL A 139 -12.84 -19.53 6.14
C VAL A 139 -12.22 -19.83 7.49
N ASP A 140 -11.95 -21.10 7.76
CA ASP A 140 -11.14 -21.48 8.92
C ASP A 140 -9.69 -21.09 8.66
N GLY A 141 -9.13 -20.30 9.56
CA GLY A 141 -7.75 -19.85 9.48
C GLY A 141 -7.15 -19.71 10.87
N LYS A 142 -5.95 -19.12 10.88
CA LYS A 142 -5.28 -18.74 12.12
C LYS A 142 -4.88 -17.29 11.99
N MET A 143 -5.29 -16.47 12.96
CA MET A 143 -4.69 -15.15 13.13
C MET A 143 -3.47 -15.26 14.04
N TYR A 144 -2.70 -14.19 14.08
CA TYR A 144 -1.58 -13.89 14.97
C TYR A 144 -1.37 -14.86 16.17
N TYR A 145 -0.13 -15.31 16.37
CA TYR A 145 0.24 -16.41 17.27
C TYR A 145 -0.48 -17.75 17.00
N ALA A 146 -0.88 -17.98 15.76
CA ALA A 146 -1.50 -19.22 15.31
C ALA A 146 -2.84 -19.55 16.02
N VAL A 147 -3.56 -18.52 16.50
CA VAL A 147 -4.86 -18.65 17.16
C VAL A 147 -5.93 -18.99 16.11
N PRO A 148 -6.63 -20.13 16.24
CA PRO A 148 -7.72 -20.48 15.33
C PRO A 148 -8.81 -19.42 15.30
N ALA A 149 -9.23 -19.01 14.10
CA ALA A 149 -10.24 -18.00 13.89
C ALA A 149 -11.05 -18.28 12.62
N LYS A 150 -12.28 -17.74 12.58
CA LYS A 150 -13.05 -17.59 11.34
C LYS A 150 -12.65 -16.26 10.70
N LEU A 151 -12.02 -16.33 9.53
CA LEU A 151 -11.55 -15.17 8.78
C LEU A 151 -12.51 -14.89 7.64
N LYS A 152 -12.74 -13.61 7.34
CA LYS A 152 -13.59 -13.23 6.21
C LYS A 152 -12.72 -13.02 4.97
N SER A 153 -13.13 -13.62 3.85
CA SER A 153 -12.41 -13.51 2.58
C SER A 153 -13.38 -13.27 1.44
N ILE A 154 -12.88 -12.72 0.33
CA ILE A 154 -13.64 -12.63 -0.92
C ILE A 154 -13.93 -14.06 -1.41
N SER A 155 -15.17 -14.31 -1.80
CA SER A 155 -15.57 -15.58 -2.39
C SER A 155 -14.82 -15.85 -3.70
N ALA A 156 -14.68 -17.13 -4.06
CA ALA A 156 -14.03 -17.50 -5.33
C ALA A 156 -14.79 -16.96 -6.56
N SER A 157 -16.12 -16.81 -6.47
CA SER A 157 -16.97 -16.25 -7.54
C SER A 157 -16.69 -14.78 -7.82
N ASP A 158 -16.29 -14.02 -6.81
CA ASP A 158 -16.13 -12.57 -6.91
C ASP A 158 -14.67 -12.09 -6.86
N LEU A 159 -13.72 -13.00 -6.63
CA LEU A 159 -12.29 -12.70 -6.47
C LEU A 159 -11.70 -11.94 -7.68
N ASN A 160 -12.01 -12.37 -8.90
CA ASN A 160 -11.49 -11.71 -10.10
C ASN A 160 -12.00 -10.27 -10.20
N ARG A 161 -13.30 -10.03 -9.95
CA ARG A 161 -13.88 -8.69 -9.99
C ARG A 161 -13.28 -7.81 -8.91
N PHE A 162 -13.12 -8.34 -7.69
CA PHE A 162 -12.47 -7.63 -6.61
C PHE A 162 -11.04 -7.22 -6.97
N CYS A 163 -10.22 -8.14 -7.47
CA CYS A 163 -8.85 -7.83 -7.89
C CYS A 163 -8.81 -6.80 -9.03
N ASP A 164 -9.63 -6.97 -10.06
CA ASP A 164 -9.68 -6.06 -11.20
C ASP A 164 -10.05 -4.63 -10.76
N GLU A 165 -11.09 -4.49 -9.93
CA GLU A 165 -11.55 -3.19 -9.45
C GLU A 165 -10.57 -2.57 -8.43
N PHE A 166 -9.97 -3.36 -7.55
CA PHE A 166 -8.97 -2.89 -6.60
C PHE A 166 -7.72 -2.36 -7.30
N TYR A 167 -7.15 -3.13 -8.23
CA TYR A 167 -5.96 -2.69 -8.95
C TYR A 167 -6.27 -1.56 -9.96
N ALA A 168 -7.47 -1.50 -10.53
CA ALA A 168 -7.91 -0.36 -11.32
C ALA A 168 -8.00 0.92 -10.46
N TYR A 169 -8.52 0.82 -9.22
CA TYR A 169 -8.54 1.95 -8.29
C TYR A 169 -7.13 2.42 -7.93
N LEU A 170 -6.22 1.51 -7.57
CA LEU A 170 -4.82 1.85 -7.28
C LEU A 170 -4.15 2.52 -8.48
N SER A 171 -4.34 1.99 -9.67
CA SER A 171 -3.81 2.58 -10.91
C SER A 171 -4.39 3.99 -11.16
N PHE A 172 -5.70 4.18 -10.95
CA PHE A 172 -6.34 5.50 -11.03
C PHE A 172 -5.77 6.50 -10.02
N CYS A 173 -5.37 6.03 -8.84
CA CYS A 173 -4.66 6.81 -7.84
C CYS A 173 -3.20 7.09 -8.20
N GLY A 174 -2.67 6.56 -9.30
CA GLY A 174 -1.31 6.81 -9.77
C GLY A 174 -0.26 5.84 -9.23
N ILE A 175 -0.69 4.69 -8.72
CA ILE A 175 0.15 3.59 -8.24
C ILE A 175 0.56 2.69 -9.40
N SER A 176 1.85 2.35 -9.45
CA SER A 176 2.47 1.58 -10.53
C SER A 176 2.95 0.19 -10.12
N PHE A 177 3.03 -0.09 -8.82
CA PHE A 177 3.39 -1.42 -8.31
C PHE A 177 2.79 -1.69 -6.93
N VAL A 178 2.82 -2.95 -6.49
CA VAL A 178 2.40 -3.35 -5.14
C VAL A 178 3.44 -4.26 -4.49
N LYS A 179 3.58 -4.16 -3.16
CA LYS A 179 4.22 -5.18 -2.30
C LYS A 179 3.09 -5.97 -1.66
N THR A 180 3.09 -7.28 -1.80
CA THR A 180 2.05 -8.14 -1.20
C THR A 180 2.68 -9.09 -0.20
N ASP A 181 2.18 -9.07 1.04
CA ASP A 181 2.61 -10.00 2.09
C ASP A 181 1.55 -11.06 2.39
N VAL A 182 1.97 -12.14 3.08
CA VAL A 182 1.16 -13.31 3.45
C VAL A 182 0.87 -13.38 4.94
#